data_AF-C4V7D2-F1
#
_entry.id   AF-C4V7D2-F1
#
_cell.length_a   1.000
_cell.length_b   1.000
_cell.length_c   1.000
_cell.angle_alpha   90.00
_cell.angle_beta   90.00
_cell.angle_gamma   90.00
#
_symmetry.space_group_name_H-M   'P 1'
#
loop_
_entity.id
_entity.type
_entity.pdbx_description
1 polymer ?
#
loop_
_entity_poly.entity_id
_entity_poly.type
_entity_poly.pdbx_seq_one_letter_code
_entity_poly.pdbx_strand_id
1 'polypeptide(L)'
;MIHTNIPIFSSFALAFGCTKIFKKIYASFDSVKTYKSKKTILVIDPFTTLLNYKFSFWKFNYIFTKRHFTEEFIFNLGYMYDIIFITDNSLINKNIYDFIDPLGISVYRMYTRNKKGEIEHLKKENKVIILENKDTEDSCSLNIKPFGLLSSKYELFDVVNFLTTLNFMKEKNHIKILEFYKNKDFYISFDKIQKKLYQMRNMLNLFSVNRYEEIKRQIYKEKINNYKINKEELLKYK
;
A
#
# COMPACT_ATOMS: atom_id res chain seq x y z
N MET A 1 -17.00 8.24 -24.09
CA MET A 1 -16.19 9.18 -23.29
C MET A 1 -16.53 8.95 -21.83
N ILE A 2 -15.60 8.44 -21.01
CA ILE A 2 -15.87 8.19 -19.58
C ILE A 2 -15.41 9.41 -18.80
N HIS A 3 -16.35 10.19 -18.27
CA HIS A 3 -16.07 11.28 -17.34
C HIS A 3 -15.87 10.70 -15.93
N THR A 4 -14.66 10.26 -15.60
CA THR A 4 -14.31 9.93 -14.21
C THR A 4 -13.82 11.19 -13.50
N ASN A 5 -14.58 11.66 -12.51
CA ASN A 5 -14.13 12.67 -11.56
C ASN A 5 -13.10 12.03 -10.62
N ILE A 6 -11.87 11.86 -11.10
CA ILE A 6 -10.73 11.33 -10.33
C ILE A 6 -10.29 12.40 -9.33
N PRO A 7 -10.49 12.27 -8.00
CA PRO A 7 -9.94 13.24 -7.06
C PRO A 7 -8.42 13.13 -7.09
N ILE A 8 -7.74 14.20 -7.55
CA ILE A 8 -6.28 14.25 -7.61
C ILE A 8 -5.69 14.20 -6.20
N PHE A 9 -6.40 14.72 -5.19
CA PHE A 9 -5.96 14.73 -3.80
C PHE A 9 -7.15 14.60 -2.86
N SER A 10 -7.36 13.41 -2.32
CA SER A 10 -8.36 13.14 -1.29
C SER A 10 -7.78 13.25 0.14
N SER A 11 -6.61 13.87 0.28
CA SER A 11 -5.86 13.97 1.53
C SER A 11 -6.53 14.84 2.60
N PHE A 12 -7.52 15.66 2.24
CA PHE A 12 -8.17 16.55 3.21
C PHE A 12 -9.13 15.87 4.20
N ALA A 13 -9.59 14.63 3.94
CA ALA A 13 -10.64 14.01 4.75
C ALA A 13 -10.15 13.12 5.92
N LEU A 14 -8.83 12.92 6.11
CA LEU A 14 -8.30 11.92 7.06
C LEU A 14 -7.83 12.50 8.40
N ALA A 15 -7.93 13.81 8.64
CA ALA A 15 -7.32 14.46 9.81
C ALA A 15 -8.13 14.36 11.12
N PHE A 16 -9.42 14.01 11.09
CA PHE A 16 -10.27 14.01 12.29
C PHE A 16 -10.93 12.65 12.51
N GLY A 17 -10.32 11.79 13.33
CA GLY A 17 -10.97 10.56 13.81
C GLY A 17 -10.07 9.38 14.23
N CYS A 18 -8.74 9.56 14.35
CA CYS A 18 -7.80 8.44 14.41
C CYS A 18 -7.75 7.62 15.71
N THR A 19 -8.28 8.12 16.83
CA THR A 19 -7.99 7.53 18.15
C THR A 19 -8.87 6.32 18.52
N LYS A 20 -10.06 6.16 17.90
CA LYS A 20 -10.99 5.07 18.24
C LYS A 20 -10.91 3.82 17.35
N ILE A 21 -10.17 3.84 16.23
CA ILE A 21 -10.25 2.79 15.20
C ILE A 21 -9.31 1.59 15.47
N PHE A 22 -8.25 1.74 16.27
CA PHE A 22 -7.22 0.71 16.44
C PHE A 22 -7.39 -0.22 17.65
N LYS A 23 -8.57 -0.25 18.28
CA LYS A 23 -8.86 -1.24 19.33
C LYS A 23 -9.29 -2.56 18.69
N LYS A 24 -8.37 -3.29 18.06
CA LYS A 24 -8.67 -4.64 17.54
C LYS A 24 -7.66 -5.67 18.06
N ILE A 25 -8.22 -6.64 18.76
CA ILE A 25 -7.57 -7.82 19.33
C ILE A 25 -6.99 -8.64 18.17
N TYR A 26 -5.69 -8.96 18.25
CA TYR A 26 -5.04 -9.92 17.37
C TYR A 26 -5.69 -11.28 17.60
N ALA A 27 -6.52 -11.72 16.67
CA ALA A 27 -6.90 -13.11 16.63
C ALA A 27 -5.85 -13.85 15.80
N SER A 28 -5.12 -14.75 16.46
CA SER A 28 -4.40 -15.83 15.76
C SER A 28 -5.45 -16.75 15.14
N PHE A 29 -6.07 -16.33 14.04
CA PHE A 29 -6.96 -17.22 13.30
C PHE A 29 -6.11 -18.23 12.55
N ASP A 30 -6.36 -19.52 12.79
CA ASP A 30 -5.65 -20.64 12.17
C ASP A 30 -5.84 -20.73 10.64
N SER A 31 -6.66 -19.87 10.02
CA SER A 31 -6.63 -19.70 8.56
C SER A 31 -7.25 -18.39 8.08
N VAL A 32 -6.71 -17.85 6.98
CA VAL A 32 -7.29 -16.76 6.18
C VAL A 32 -8.66 -17.15 5.58
N LYS A 33 -8.94 -18.45 5.51
CA LYS A 33 -10.06 -18.99 4.72
C LYS A 33 -11.44 -18.57 5.19
N THR A 34 -11.57 -18.14 6.44
CA THR A 34 -12.85 -17.68 6.98
C THR A 34 -12.95 -16.15 7.04
N TYR A 35 -11.96 -15.41 6.57
CA TYR A 35 -11.95 -13.95 6.64
C TYR A 35 -12.91 -13.32 5.64
N LYS A 36 -13.93 -12.63 6.16
CA LYS A 36 -14.86 -11.81 5.38
C LYS A 36 -14.77 -10.36 5.82
N SER A 37 -14.52 -9.45 4.88
CA SER A 37 -14.43 -8.02 5.15
C SER A 37 -15.48 -7.20 4.40
N LYS A 38 -15.89 -6.10 5.02
CA LYS A 38 -16.64 -5.02 4.36
C LYS A 38 -15.72 -4.07 3.58
N LYS A 39 -14.42 -4.00 3.92
CA LYS A 39 -13.41 -3.20 3.23
C LYS A 39 -12.77 -4.02 2.11
N THR A 40 -12.17 -3.34 1.15
CA THR A 40 -11.29 -3.98 0.18
C THR A 40 -10.06 -4.52 0.91
N ILE A 41 -9.68 -5.76 0.60
CA ILE A 41 -8.48 -6.40 1.14
C ILE A 41 -7.29 -6.01 0.27
N LEU A 42 -6.21 -5.57 0.92
CA LEU A 42 -4.93 -5.32 0.28
C LEU A 42 -3.95 -6.42 0.68
N VAL A 43 -3.66 -7.32 -0.25
CA VAL A 43 -2.69 -8.41 -0.06
C VAL A 43 -1.30 -7.92 -0.42
N ILE A 44 -0.36 -8.10 0.50
CA ILE A 44 1.04 -7.71 0.32
C ILE A 44 1.93 -8.86 0.73
N ASP A 45 2.85 -9.25 -0.14
CA ASP A 45 4.00 -10.04 0.27
C ASP A 45 5.11 -9.10 0.77
N PRO A 46 5.49 -9.15 2.07
CA PRO A 46 6.45 -8.21 2.62
C PRO A 46 7.82 -8.31 1.95
N PHE A 47 8.23 -9.50 1.48
CA PHE A 47 9.55 -9.73 0.88
C PHE A 47 9.69 -9.22 -0.54
N THR A 48 8.59 -9.08 -1.26
CA THR A 48 8.60 -8.55 -2.63
C THR A 48 8.43 -7.03 -2.65
N THR A 49 7.76 -6.49 -1.63
CA THR A 49 7.18 -5.15 -1.66
C THR A 49 7.79 -4.19 -0.63
N LEU A 50 8.02 -4.66 0.60
CA LEU A 50 8.32 -3.81 1.77
C LEU A 50 9.72 -4.02 2.35
N LEU A 51 10.35 -5.17 2.07
CA LEU A 51 11.64 -5.56 2.59
C LEU A 51 12.59 -5.97 1.49
N ASN A 52 13.87 -5.80 1.76
CA ASN A 52 14.96 -6.51 1.10
C ASN A 52 15.80 -7.20 2.17
N TYR A 53 16.47 -8.29 1.81
CA TYR A 53 17.34 -9.02 2.72
C TYR A 53 18.60 -9.50 2.01
N LYS A 54 19.70 -9.54 2.75
CA LYS A 54 20.98 -10.08 2.28
C LYS A 54 21.64 -10.89 3.37
N PHE A 55 22.25 -12.02 3.00
CA PHE A 55 23.06 -12.78 3.94
C PHE A 55 24.35 -12.01 4.24
N SER A 56 24.70 -11.89 5.52
CA SER A 56 25.96 -11.31 5.97
C SER A 56 26.86 -12.42 6.49
N PHE A 57 27.92 -12.73 5.74
CA PHE A 57 28.92 -13.72 6.17
C PHE A 57 29.57 -13.34 7.50
N TRP A 58 29.83 -12.06 7.75
CA TRP A 58 30.42 -11.59 9.01
C TRP A 58 29.54 -11.83 10.24
N LYS A 59 28.21 -11.79 10.08
CA LYS A 59 27.25 -12.01 11.18
C LYS A 59 26.66 -13.41 11.17
N PHE A 60 26.98 -14.22 10.16
CA PHE A 60 26.33 -15.49 9.83
C PHE A 60 24.80 -15.42 9.92
N ASN A 61 24.22 -14.31 9.46
CA ASN A 61 22.78 -14.05 9.57
C ASN A 61 22.28 -13.16 8.43
N TYR A 62 20.96 -13.17 8.20
CA TYR A 62 20.30 -12.29 7.25
C TYR A 62 20.11 -10.89 7.84
N ILE A 63 20.52 -9.88 7.08
CA ILE A 63 20.25 -8.47 7.37
C ILE A 63 19.04 -8.06 6.55
N PHE A 64 17.99 -7.61 7.24
CA PHE A 64 16.77 -7.08 6.64
C PHE A 64 16.83 -5.57 6.55
N THR A 65 16.29 -5.00 5.48
CA THR A 65 16.20 -3.56 5.25
C THR A 65 14.79 -3.22 4.80
N LYS A 66 14.17 -2.21 5.43
CA LYS A 66 12.87 -1.70 5.01
C LYS A 66 13.00 -0.84 3.77
N ARG A 67 12.02 -0.96 2.88
CA ARG A 67 11.76 0.06 1.87
C ARG A 67 11.46 1.39 2.56
N HIS A 68 11.84 2.49 1.91
CA HIS A 68 11.56 3.81 2.44
C HIS A 68 10.05 4.00 2.62
N PHE A 69 9.68 4.52 3.80
CA PHE A 69 8.31 4.82 4.20
C PHE A 69 7.36 3.61 4.35
N THR A 70 7.91 2.41 4.62
CA THR A 70 7.09 1.20 4.86
C THR A 70 6.06 1.40 5.97
N GLU A 71 6.43 2.00 7.10
CA GLU A 71 5.52 2.18 8.24
C GLU A 71 4.40 3.17 7.90
N GLU A 72 4.77 4.30 7.30
CA GLU A 72 3.83 5.32 6.82
C GLU A 72 2.88 4.76 5.77
N PHE A 73 3.39 3.94 4.85
CA PHE A 73 2.61 3.28 3.81
C PHE A 73 1.52 2.39 4.40
N ILE A 74 1.88 1.51 5.34
CA ILE A 74 0.93 0.62 6.02
C ILE A 74 -0.08 1.44 6.82
N PHE A 75 0.39 2.41 7.61
CA PHE A 75 -0.45 3.26 8.44
C PHE A 75 -1.50 4.01 7.61
N ASN A 76 -1.09 4.68 6.53
CA ASN A 76 -2.00 5.46 5.71
C ASN A 76 -3.05 4.58 4.99
N LEU A 77 -2.70 3.36 4.61
CA LEU A 77 -3.63 2.45 3.94
C LEU A 77 -4.52 1.66 4.89
N GLY A 78 -4.09 1.37 6.12
CA GLY A 78 -4.85 0.57 7.08
C GLY A 78 -6.20 1.19 7.50
N TYR A 79 -6.36 2.50 7.34
CA TYR A 79 -7.66 3.15 7.51
C TYR A 79 -8.67 2.72 6.44
N MET A 80 -8.22 2.56 5.20
CA MET A 80 -9.06 2.35 4.01
C MET A 80 -9.18 0.88 3.61
N TYR A 81 -8.13 0.10 3.88
CA TYR A 81 -8.01 -1.28 3.46
C TYR A 81 -7.79 -2.20 4.65
N ASP A 82 -8.26 -3.44 4.53
CA ASP A 82 -7.78 -4.51 5.40
C ASP A 82 -6.48 -5.05 4.82
N ILE A 83 -5.37 -4.71 5.46
CA ILE A 83 -4.04 -5.12 5.03
C ILE A 83 -3.78 -6.55 5.52
N ILE A 84 -3.46 -7.44 4.59
CA ILE A 84 -3.09 -8.83 4.88
C ILE A 84 -1.70 -9.09 4.33
N PHE A 85 -0.79 -9.53 5.20
CA PHE A 85 0.51 -10.03 4.78
C PHE A 85 0.45 -11.52 4.49
N ILE A 86 0.78 -11.92 3.26
CA ILE A 86 0.90 -13.33 2.85
C ILE A 86 2.24 -13.51 2.16
N THR A 87 3.06 -14.42 2.67
CA THR A 87 4.36 -14.74 2.07
C THR A 87 4.63 -16.25 2.09
N ASP A 88 5.35 -16.71 1.09
CA ASP A 88 5.92 -18.06 0.98
C ASP A 88 7.38 -18.11 1.41
N ASN A 89 7.95 -16.98 1.83
CA ASN A 89 9.31 -16.91 2.33
C ASN A 89 9.40 -17.37 3.79
N SER A 90 10.11 -18.47 4.02
CA SER A 90 10.26 -19.09 5.36
C SER A 90 11.11 -18.28 6.34
N LEU A 91 11.81 -17.24 5.87
CA LEU A 91 12.54 -16.34 6.76
C LEU A 91 11.60 -15.46 7.59
N ILE A 92 10.34 -15.31 7.19
CA ILE A 92 9.37 -14.50 7.92
C ILE A 92 9.15 -15.04 9.33
N ASN A 93 9.08 -14.16 10.31
CA ASN A 93 8.76 -14.48 11.69
C ASN A 93 8.12 -13.27 12.38
N LYS A 94 7.68 -13.45 13.63
CA LYS A 94 7.04 -12.39 14.42
C LYS A 94 7.89 -11.11 14.50
N ASN A 95 9.19 -11.23 14.75
CA ASN A 95 10.09 -10.08 14.88
C ASN A 95 10.16 -9.28 13.57
N ILE A 96 10.15 -9.95 12.42
CA ILE A 96 10.15 -9.29 11.12
C ILE A 96 8.82 -8.59 10.86
N TYR A 97 7.69 -9.20 11.22
CA TYR A 97 6.39 -8.54 11.12
C TYR A 97 6.32 -7.29 12.02
N ASP A 98 6.81 -7.38 13.25
CA ASP A 98 6.81 -6.25 14.19
C ASP A 98 7.81 -5.15 13.75
N PHE A 99 8.89 -5.54 13.06
CA PHE A 99 9.82 -4.59 12.44
C PHE A 99 9.20 -3.80 11.26
N ILE A 100 8.34 -4.45 10.47
CA ILE A 100 7.61 -3.85 9.33
C ILE A 100 6.42 -3.01 9.80
N ASP A 101 5.62 -3.57 10.70
CA ASP A 101 4.35 -3.04 11.17
C ASP A 101 4.35 -2.97 12.71
N PRO A 102 5.10 -2.02 13.29
CA PRO A 102 5.25 -1.88 14.74
C PRO A 102 3.94 -1.47 15.42
N LEU A 103 3.02 -0.84 14.68
CA LEU A 103 1.72 -0.43 15.21
C LEU A 103 0.68 -1.54 15.14
N GLY A 104 0.90 -2.60 14.36
CA GLY A 104 -0.07 -3.70 14.27
C GLY A 104 -1.28 -3.38 13.40
N ILE A 105 -1.07 -2.57 12.37
CA ILE A 105 -2.12 -2.11 11.47
C ILE A 105 -2.62 -3.23 10.57
N SER A 106 -1.75 -4.18 10.20
CA SER A 106 -2.13 -5.35 9.42
C SER A 106 -3.11 -6.22 10.20
N VAL A 107 -4.21 -6.60 9.55
CA VAL A 107 -5.27 -7.39 10.18
C VAL A 107 -4.87 -8.85 10.26
N TYR A 108 -4.08 -9.33 9.30
CA TYR A 108 -3.64 -10.72 9.26
C TYR A 108 -2.22 -10.84 8.70
N ARG A 109 -1.46 -11.81 9.22
CA ARG A 109 -0.04 -12.04 8.92
C ARG A 109 0.18 -13.54 8.75
N MET A 110 0.60 -13.98 7.56
CA MET A 110 0.70 -15.40 7.23
C MET A 110 1.98 -15.78 6.50
N TYR A 111 2.57 -16.88 6.95
CA TYR A 111 3.45 -17.73 6.14
C TYR A 111 2.64 -18.89 5.56
N THR A 112 2.77 -19.16 4.26
CA THR A 112 2.17 -20.33 3.62
C THR A 112 3.00 -20.79 2.43
N ARG A 113 3.17 -22.12 2.28
CA ARG A 113 3.77 -22.69 1.06
C ARG A 113 2.85 -22.57 -0.16
N ASN A 114 1.54 -22.41 0.06
CA ASN A 114 0.54 -22.28 -1.01
C ASN A 114 -0.03 -20.85 -1.06
N LYS A 115 0.86 -19.85 -1.24
CA LYS A 115 0.48 -18.43 -1.31
C LYS A 115 -0.63 -18.17 -2.33
N LYS A 116 -0.54 -18.77 -3.52
CA LYS A 116 -1.54 -18.63 -4.58
C LYS A 116 -2.92 -19.14 -4.15
N GLY A 117 -3.00 -20.35 -3.59
CA GLY A 117 -4.28 -20.93 -3.15
C GLY A 117 -4.96 -20.12 -2.05
N GLU A 118 -4.20 -19.55 -1.12
CA GLU A 118 -4.76 -18.67 -0.08
C GLU A 118 -5.29 -17.35 -0.65
N ILE A 119 -4.59 -16.77 -1.63
CA ILE A 119 -5.05 -15.57 -2.35
C ILE A 119 -6.32 -15.85 -3.16
N GLU A 120 -6.39 -16.98 -3.87
CA GLU A 120 -7.58 -17.39 -4.61
C GLU A 120 -8.79 -17.55 -3.69
N HIS A 121 -8.58 -18.09 -2.50
CA HIS A 121 -9.65 -18.22 -1.53
C HIS A 121 -10.16 -16.85 -1.05
N LEU A 122 -9.26 -15.89 -0.81
CA LEU A 122 -9.65 -14.51 -0.48
C LEU A 122 -10.49 -13.85 -1.57
N LYS A 123 -10.12 -14.06 -2.85
CA LYS A 123 -10.82 -13.48 -4.01
C LYS A 123 -12.27 -13.94 -4.14
N LYS A 124 -12.61 -15.16 -3.70
CA LYS A 124 -13.97 -15.72 -3.81
C LYS A 124 -15.01 -14.93 -3.01
N GLU A 125 -14.62 -14.46 -1.84
CA GLU A 125 -15.55 -13.87 -0.86
C GLU A 125 -15.35 -12.37 -0.66
N ASN A 126 -14.29 -11.79 -1.24
CA ASN A 126 -13.88 -10.40 -0.95
C ASN A 126 -13.43 -9.65 -2.20
N LYS A 127 -13.48 -8.32 -2.12
CA LYS A 127 -12.76 -7.45 -3.06
C LYS A 127 -11.30 -7.43 -2.66
N VAL A 128 -10.42 -7.85 -3.56
CA VAL A 128 -8.99 -8.02 -3.29
C VAL A 128 -8.18 -7.18 -4.28
N ILE A 129 -7.15 -6.51 -3.77
CA ILE A 129 -6.07 -5.93 -4.55
C ILE A 129 -4.78 -6.58 -4.08
N ILE A 130 -3.94 -7.01 -5.01
CA ILE A 130 -2.67 -7.69 -4.71
C ILE A 130 -1.52 -6.77 -5.16
N LEU A 131 -0.59 -6.46 -4.26
CA LEU A 131 0.65 -5.77 -4.64
C LEU A 131 1.72 -6.80 -4.97
N GLU A 132 2.15 -6.81 -6.23
CA GLU A 132 3.14 -7.74 -6.74
C GLU A 132 4.31 -7.00 -7.38
N ASN A 133 5.45 -7.68 -7.55
CA ASN A 133 6.65 -7.12 -8.15
C ASN A 133 7.04 -7.75 -9.49
N LYS A 134 6.11 -8.51 -10.07
CA LYS A 134 6.24 -9.17 -11.36
C LYS A 134 4.91 -9.01 -12.09
N ASP A 135 4.97 -8.98 -13.41
CA ASP A 135 3.75 -9.01 -14.21
C ASP A 135 3.07 -10.36 -14.00
N THR A 136 1.79 -10.30 -13.67
CA THR A 136 0.94 -11.48 -13.52
C THR A 136 -0.31 -11.35 -14.37
N GLU A 137 -0.92 -12.49 -14.66
CA GLU A 137 -2.17 -12.49 -15.41
C GLU A 137 -3.36 -12.00 -14.56
N ASP A 138 -3.18 -11.93 -13.24
CA ASP A 138 -4.20 -11.56 -12.27
C ASP A 138 -4.72 -10.14 -12.49
N SER A 139 -6.01 -10.03 -12.82
CA SER A 139 -6.71 -8.76 -13.05
C SER A 139 -6.83 -7.88 -11.80
N CYS A 140 -6.61 -8.47 -10.62
CA CYS A 140 -6.63 -7.79 -9.32
C CYS A 140 -5.22 -7.39 -8.82
N SER A 141 -4.19 -7.63 -9.64
CA SER A 141 -2.81 -7.27 -9.28
C SER A 141 -2.50 -5.82 -9.66
N LEU A 142 -1.70 -5.17 -8.82
CA LEU A 142 -0.98 -3.95 -9.16
C LEU A 142 0.50 -4.28 -9.13
N ASN A 143 1.11 -4.33 -10.31
CA ASN A 143 2.55 -4.55 -10.40
C ASN A 143 3.30 -3.26 -10.05
N ILE A 144 4.15 -3.34 -9.04
CA ILE A 144 5.01 -2.27 -8.57
C ILE A 144 6.46 -2.72 -8.67
N LYS A 145 7.38 -1.78 -8.96
CA LYS A 145 8.80 -2.15 -9.05
C LYS A 145 9.30 -2.83 -7.77
N PRO A 146 10.12 -3.89 -7.90
CA PRO A 146 10.76 -4.55 -6.77
C PRO A 146 11.61 -3.54 -5.99
N PHE A 147 11.72 -3.74 -4.68
CA PHE A 147 12.58 -2.91 -3.86
C PHE A 147 14.05 -3.20 -4.15
N GLY A 148 14.77 -2.21 -4.68
CA GLY A 148 16.18 -2.35 -5.07
C GLY A 148 16.93 -1.02 -5.07
N LEU A 149 18.17 -1.05 -5.56
CA LEU A 149 19.07 0.13 -5.59
C LEU A 149 18.52 1.31 -6.41
N LEU A 150 17.71 1.03 -7.44
CA LEU A 150 17.13 2.03 -8.32
C LEU A 150 15.74 2.53 -7.87
N SER A 151 15.23 2.05 -6.72
CA SER A 151 13.94 2.47 -6.20
C SER A 151 13.98 3.92 -5.71
N SER A 152 13.08 4.76 -6.20
CA SER A 152 12.91 6.10 -5.67
C SER A 152 12.40 6.06 -4.23
N LYS A 153 12.89 7.00 -3.41
CA LYS A 153 12.55 7.11 -1.98
C LYS A 153 11.04 7.19 -1.74
N TYR A 154 10.26 7.79 -2.66
CA TYR A 154 8.85 8.10 -2.44
C TYR A 154 7.86 7.15 -3.15
N GLU A 155 8.33 6.07 -3.77
CA GLU A 155 7.50 5.14 -4.55
C GLU A 155 6.29 4.60 -3.78
N LEU A 156 6.47 4.20 -2.52
CA LEU A 156 5.34 3.72 -1.71
C LEU A 156 4.26 4.80 -1.53
N PHE A 157 4.61 6.09 -1.52
CA PHE A 157 3.59 7.14 -1.45
C PHE A 157 2.83 7.33 -2.77
N ASP A 158 3.46 7.07 -3.92
CA ASP A 158 2.74 7.02 -5.21
C ASP A 158 1.70 5.89 -5.17
N VAL A 159 2.07 4.72 -4.64
CA VAL A 159 1.13 3.59 -4.42
C VAL A 159 0.01 3.98 -3.45
N VAL A 160 0.34 4.64 -2.33
CA VAL A 160 -0.70 5.14 -1.40
C VAL A 160 -1.64 6.10 -2.11
N ASN A 161 -1.12 7.07 -2.87
CA ASN A 161 -1.96 8.01 -3.61
C ASN A 161 -2.91 7.30 -4.58
N PHE A 162 -2.40 6.34 -5.33
CA PHE A 162 -3.19 5.55 -6.26
C PHE A 162 -4.29 4.76 -5.56
N LEU A 163 -3.96 3.98 -4.53
CA LEU A 163 -4.93 3.16 -3.80
C LEU A 163 -5.96 4.03 -3.07
N THR A 164 -5.52 5.11 -2.42
CA THR A 164 -6.43 6.08 -1.82
C THR A 164 -7.41 6.62 -2.86
N THR A 165 -6.93 7.03 -4.03
CA THR A 165 -7.76 7.51 -5.14
C THR A 165 -8.77 6.44 -5.59
N LEU A 166 -8.31 5.21 -5.74
CA LEU A 166 -9.14 4.06 -6.13
C LEU A 166 -10.25 3.79 -5.10
N ASN A 167 -9.94 3.89 -3.81
CA ASN A 167 -10.93 3.76 -2.73
C ASN A 167 -11.99 4.88 -2.79
N PHE A 168 -11.58 6.13 -3.03
CA PHE A 168 -12.51 7.28 -3.07
C PHE A 168 -13.41 7.30 -4.28
N MET A 169 -12.98 6.74 -5.42
CA MET A 169 -13.83 6.62 -6.59
C MET A 169 -15.08 5.78 -6.33
N LYS A 170 -15.07 4.92 -5.30
CA LYS A 170 -16.14 3.95 -4.99
C LYS A 170 -16.60 3.19 -6.23
N GLU A 171 -15.74 3.07 -7.24
CA GLU A 171 -16.13 2.50 -8.52
C GLU A 171 -16.41 1.02 -8.34
N LYS A 172 -17.48 0.54 -8.99
CA LYS A 172 -17.80 -0.88 -9.01
C LYS A 172 -16.70 -1.71 -9.69
N ASN A 173 -15.80 -1.07 -10.46
CA ASN A 173 -14.85 -1.78 -11.31
C ASN A 173 -13.38 -1.35 -11.10
N HIS A 174 -12.87 -1.51 -9.87
CA HIS A 174 -11.44 -1.35 -9.57
C HIS A 174 -10.55 -2.24 -10.46
N ILE A 175 -11.08 -3.39 -10.90
CA ILE A 175 -10.40 -4.33 -11.80
C ILE A 175 -10.02 -3.65 -13.11
N LYS A 176 -10.95 -2.95 -13.79
CA LYS A 176 -10.63 -2.24 -15.04
C LYS A 176 -9.54 -1.19 -14.88
N ILE A 177 -9.49 -0.51 -13.73
CA ILE A 177 -8.44 0.48 -13.45
C ILE A 177 -7.09 -0.24 -13.26
N LEU A 178 -7.06 -1.36 -12.53
CA LEU A 178 -5.84 -2.16 -12.37
C LEU A 178 -5.35 -2.74 -13.70
N GLU A 179 -6.26 -3.29 -14.51
CA GLU A 179 -5.98 -3.81 -15.85
C GLU A 179 -5.37 -2.74 -16.77
N PHE A 180 -5.77 -1.47 -16.64
CA PHE A 180 -5.18 -0.38 -17.40
C PHE A 180 -3.67 -0.23 -17.14
N TYR A 181 -3.19 -0.55 -15.93
CA TYR A 181 -1.77 -0.48 -15.56
C TYR A 181 -1.00 -1.79 -15.83
N LYS A 182 -1.69 -2.85 -16.27
CA LYS A 182 -1.06 -4.15 -16.58
C LYS A 182 0.01 -3.99 -17.67
N ASN A 183 1.16 -4.65 -17.48
CA ASN A 183 2.31 -4.60 -18.39
C ASN A 183 2.88 -3.19 -18.64
N LYS A 184 2.63 -2.23 -17.74
CA LYS A 184 3.17 -0.88 -17.80
C LYS A 184 3.99 -0.59 -16.56
N ASP A 185 4.95 0.32 -16.69
CA ASP A 185 5.57 0.93 -15.51
C ASP A 185 4.52 1.76 -14.77
N PHE A 186 4.05 1.22 -13.64
CA PHE A 186 3.03 1.84 -12.80
C PHE A 186 3.39 3.28 -12.44
N TYR A 187 4.62 3.53 -12.00
CA TYR A 187 5.03 4.85 -11.51
C TYR A 187 5.04 5.89 -12.63
N ILE A 188 5.60 5.54 -13.79
CA ILE A 188 5.62 6.44 -14.96
C ILE A 188 4.20 6.70 -15.45
N SER A 189 3.39 5.65 -15.56
CA SER A 189 2.02 5.75 -16.08
C SER A 189 1.11 6.54 -15.15
N PHE A 190 1.22 6.29 -13.84
CA PHE A 190 0.44 6.99 -12.83
C PHE A 190 0.81 8.46 -12.76
N ASP A 191 2.11 8.80 -12.74
CA ASP A 191 2.55 10.19 -12.70
C ASP A 191 2.12 10.98 -13.94
N LYS A 192 2.18 10.36 -15.14
CA LYS A 192 1.67 10.96 -16.38
C LYS A 192 0.18 11.29 -16.29
N ILE A 193 -0.63 10.38 -15.74
CA ILE A 193 -2.07 10.59 -15.56
C ILE A 193 -2.32 11.71 -14.55
N GLN A 194 -1.64 11.68 -13.40
CA GLN A 194 -1.79 12.70 -12.35
C GLN A 194 -1.41 14.10 -12.86
N LYS A 195 -0.30 14.23 -13.59
CA LYS A 195 0.12 15.48 -14.25
C LYS A 195 -0.93 15.98 -15.24
N LYS A 196 -1.45 15.10 -16.09
CA LYS A 196 -2.50 15.46 -17.06
C LYS A 196 -3.76 15.96 -16.36
N LEU A 197 -4.23 15.24 -15.34
CA LEU A 197 -5.39 15.65 -14.55
C LEU A 197 -5.16 17.00 -13.86
N TYR A 198 -3.96 17.22 -13.33
CA TYR A 198 -3.60 18.47 -12.66
C TYR A 198 -3.63 19.64 -13.65
N GLN A 199 -3.04 19.47 -14.85
CA GLN A 199 -3.08 20.48 -15.91
C GLN A 199 -4.51 20.79 -16.34
N MET A 200 -5.36 19.77 -16.54
CA MET A 200 -6.76 19.95 -16.91
C MET A 200 -7.55 20.75 -15.87
N ARG A 201 -7.22 20.65 -14.58
CA ARG A 201 -7.87 21.44 -13.52
C ARG A 201 -7.30 22.85 -13.37
N ASN A 202 -6.06 23.06 -13.80
CA ASN A 202 -5.34 24.31 -13.61
C ASN A 202 -4.99 24.97 -14.96
N MET A 203 -5.84 24.81 -15.99
CA MET A 203 -5.57 25.28 -17.35
C MET A 203 -5.27 26.78 -17.46
N LEU A 204 -5.76 27.58 -16.51
CA LEU A 204 -5.53 29.02 -16.46
C LEU A 204 -4.20 29.42 -15.80
N ASN A 205 -3.40 28.46 -15.31
CA ASN A 205 -2.17 28.71 -14.57
C ASN A 205 -0.93 28.27 -15.38
N LEU A 206 -0.32 29.22 -16.09
CA LEU A 206 0.83 29.00 -16.98
C LEU A 206 2.09 28.46 -16.28
N PHE A 207 2.22 28.59 -14.96
CA PHE A 207 3.34 28.07 -14.16
C PHE A 207 3.07 26.68 -13.52
N SER A 208 2.17 25.88 -14.11
CA SER A 208 1.57 24.70 -13.47
C SER A 208 2.51 23.52 -13.20
N VAL A 209 3.56 23.29 -14.00
CA VAL A 209 4.35 22.04 -13.89
C VAL A 209 5.18 21.97 -12.61
N ASN A 210 5.91 23.02 -12.25
CA ASN A 210 6.70 23.04 -11.00
C ASN A 210 5.79 22.95 -9.77
N ARG A 211 4.59 23.53 -9.86
CA ARG A 211 3.60 23.51 -8.79
C ARG A 211 3.04 22.11 -8.51
N TYR A 212 2.94 21.23 -9.52
CA TYR A 212 2.52 19.85 -9.31
C TYR A 212 3.50 19.09 -8.40
N GLU A 213 4.81 19.18 -8.68
CA GLU A 213 5.83 18.49 -7.89
C GLU A 213 5.89 19.02 -6.46
N GLU A 214 5.68 20.33 -6.26
CA GLU A 214 5.58 20.94 -4.94
C GLU A 214 4.40 20.41 -4.14
N ILE A 215 3.20 20.39 -4.74
CA ILE A 215 1.99 19.86 -4.11
C ILE A 215 2.17 18.38 -3.77
N LYS A 216 2.71 17.59 -4.70
CA LYS A 216 3.01 16.16 -4.49
C LYS A 216 3.93 15.97 -3.28
N ARG A 217 5.00 16.78 -3.16
CA ARG A 217 5.91 16.75 -2.01
C ARG A 217 5.25 17.19 -0.71
N GLN A 218 4.38 18.20 -0.74
CA GLN A 218 3.63 18.65 0.44
C GLN A 218 2.76 17.51 0.99
N ILE A 219 2.04 16.80 0.12
CA ILE A 219 1.23 15.65 0.51
C ILE A 219 2.08 14.54 1.13
N TYR A 220 3.28 14.29 0.61
CA TYR A 220 4.19 13.30 1.19
C TYR A 220 4.63 13.71 2.60
N LYS A 221 4.98 14.99 2.80
CA LYS A 221 5.31 15.53 4.12
C LYS A 221 4.13 15.40 5.09
N GLU A 222 2.92 15.72 4.65
CA GLU A 222 1.71 15.57 5.46
C GLU A 222 1.49 14.13 5.91
N LYS A 223 1.61 13.15 5.02
CA LYS A 223 1.47 11.72 5.36
C LYS A 223 2.51 11.25 6.37
N ILE A 224 3.76 11.71 6.24
CA ILE A 224 4.84 11.41 7.17
C ILE A 224 4.53 12.02 8.54
N ASN A 225 4.13 13.30 8.57
CA ASN A 225 3.82 14.00 9.81
C ASN A 225 2.61 13.39 10.51
N ASN A 226 1.57 13.04 9.76
CA ASN A 226 0.39 12.35 10.28
C ASN A 226 0.78 11.03 10.96
N TYR A 227 1.62 10.21 10.30
CA TYR A 227 2.13 8.99 10.91
C TYR A 227 2.89 9.27 12.22
N LYS A 228 3.83 10.23 12.22
CA LYS A 228 4.64 10.55 13.40
C LYS A 228 3.80 10.95 14.61
N ILE A 229 2.85 11.87 14.41
CA ILE A 229 1.95 12.35 15.47
C ILE A 229 1.15 11.18 16.05
N ASN A 230 0.55 10.34 15.20
CA ASN A 230 -0.29 9.24 15.66
C ASN A 230 0.51 8.07 16.23
N LYS A 231 1.75 7.84 15.77
CA LYS A 231 2.62 6.77 16.27
C LYS A 231 2.89 6.93 17.76
N GLU A 232 3.25 8.14 18.18
CA GLU A 232 3.52 8.45 19.58
C GLU A 232 2.28 8.24 20.46
N GLU A 233 1.10 8.60 19.96
CA GLU A 233 -0.15 8.38 20.67
C GLU A 233 -0.49 6.88 20.77
N LEU A 234 -0.42 6.15 19.67
CA LEU A 234 -0.78 4.72 19.62
C LEU A 234 0.17 3.85 20.44
N LEU A 235 1.46 4.21 20.53
CA LEU A 235 2.42 3.47 21.34
C LEU A 235 2.20 3.63 22.85
N LYS A 236 1.48 4.66 23.31
CA LYS A 236 1.10 4.80 24.73
C LYS A 236 0.08 3.75 25.19
N TYR A 237 -0.63 3.12 24.26
CA TYR A 237 -1.69 2.16 24.54
C TYR A 237 -1.27 0.69 24.31
N LYS A 238 -0.01 0.43 23.99
CA LYS A 238 0.57 -0.92 23.87
C LYS A 238 1.38 -1.26 25.11
#